data_AF-A0A8X6FKW5-F1
#
_entry.id   AF-A0A8X6FKW5-F1
#
_cell.length_a   1.000
_cell.length_b   1.000
_cell.length_c   1.000
_cell.angle_alpha   90.00
_cell.angle_beta   90.00
_cell.angle_gamma   90.00
#
_symmetry.space_group_name_H-M   'P 1'
#
loop_
_entity.id
_entity.type
_entity.pdbx_description
1 polymer ?
#
loop_
_entity_poly.entity_id
_entity_poly.type
_entity_poly.pdbx_seq_one_letter_code
_entity_poly.pdbx_strand_id
1 'polypeptide(L)'
;MGYLTGSQRLPGNKGYPRPGLTISGAISLAVHEINEYHPLRNNHTLTFTVAETYGEESESIYQTAVLWTQGIAVYIGPQETCVHEARMAASFDLPMISYPFGHSHELLGTSPDATVVLPFRGTDVS
;
A
#
# COMPACT_ATOMS: atom_id res chain seq x y z
N MET A 1 5.39 -7.16 -5.06
CA MET A 1 4.88 -5.99 -4.31
C MET A 1 3.89 -6.46 -3.26
N GLY A 2 3.73 -5.74 -2.15
CA GLY A 2 2.63 -5.95 -1.22
C GLY A 2 1.51 -4.95 -1.48
N TYR A 3 0.27 -5.42 -1.55
CA TYR A 3 -0.90 -4.58 -1.80
C TYR A 3 -1.86 -4.67 -0.61
N LEU A 4 -1.90 -3.60 0.19
CA LEU A 4 -2.80 -3.45 1.33
C LEU A 4 -4.11 -2.86 0.84
N THR A 5 -5.23 -3.56 1.06
CA THR A 5 -6.54 -3.13 0.56
C THR A 5 -7.66 -3.39 1.55
N GLY A 6 -8.67 -2.54 1.51
CA GLY A 6 -9.91 -2.69 2.26
C GLY A 6 -11.05 -3.12 1.33
N SER A 7 -10.91 -4.27 0.68
CA SER A 7 -11.83 -4.72 -0.38
C SER A 7 -12.87 -5.71 0.14
N GLN A 8 -12.58 -6.36 1.27
CA GLN A 8 -13.45 -7.33 1.91
C GLN A 8 -14.10 -6.78 3.19
N ARG A 9 -15.10 -7.51 3.70
CA ARG A 9 -15.79 -7.22 4.96
C ARG A 9 -15.46 -8.32 5.97
N LEU A 10 -15.28 -7.93 7.22
CA LEU A 10 -15.34 -8.89 8.32
C LEU A 10 -16.75 -9.50 8.41
N PRO A 11 -16.87 -10.78 8.83
CA PRO A 11 -18.17 -11.42 9.06
C PRO A 11 -19.03 -10.57 10.01
N GLY A 12 -20.23 -10.20 9.56
CA GLY A 12 -21.16 -9.36 10.32
C GLY A 12 -21.08 -7.86 10.04
N ASN A 13 -20.00 -7.35 9.44
CA ASN A 13 -19.89 -5.93 9.07
C ASN A 13 -20.52 -5.68 7.69
N LYS A 14 -21.82 -5.34 7.66
CA LYS A 14 -22.54 -5.00 6.42
C LYS A 14 -22.35 -3.54 5.98
N GLY A 15 -21.91 -2.67 6.89
CA GLY A 15 -21.84 -1.22 6.69
C GLY A 15 -20.58 -0.74 6.01
N TYR A 16 -19.49 -1.52 6.04
CA TYR A 16 -18.23 -1.13 5.44
C TYR A 16 -18.36 -0.98 3.90
N PRO A 17 -18.05 0.20 3.32
CA PRO A 17 -18.29 0.47 1.90
C PRO A 17 -17.37 -0.32 0.96
N ARG A 18 -16.29 -0.94 1.47
CA ARG A 18 -15.28 -1.68 0.69
C ARG A 18 -14.63 -0.81 -0.40
N PRO A 19 -14.01 0.32 -0.03
CA PRO A 19 -13.42 1.26 -0.98
C PRO A 19 -12.32 0.60 -1.84
N GLY A 20 -11.70 -0.48 -1.35
CA GLY A 20 -10.68 -1.24 -2.08
C GLY A 20 -11.21 -2.04 -3.29
N LEU A 21 -12.52 -2.26 -3.44
CA LEU A 21 -13.06 -3.13 -4.52
C LEU A 21 -12.71 -2.65 -5.92
N THR A 22 -12.93 -1.37 -6.20
CA THR A 22 -12.63 -0.79 -7.53
C THR A 22 -11.12 -0.74 -7.77
N ILE A 23 -10.35 -0.48 -6.73
CA ILE A 23 -8.90 -0.28 -6.81
C ILE A 23 -8.17 -1.60 -7.02
N SER A 24 -8.67 -2.69 -6.44
CA SER A 24 -8.15 -4.04 -6.68
C SER A 24 -8.24 -4.46 -8.15
N GLY A 25 -9.31 -4.04 -8.85
CA GLY A 25 -9.44 -4.24 -10.30
C GLY A 25 -8.43 -3.40 -11.09
N ALA A 26 -8.28 -2.12 -10.74
CA ALA A 26 -7.33 -1.21 -11.39
C ALA A 26 -5.86 -1.67 -11.24
N ILE A 27 -5.46 -2.13 -10.06
CA ILE A 27 -4.09 -2.63 -9.82
C ILE A 27 -3.83 -3.92 -10.60
N SER A 28 -4.81 -4.83 -10.66
CA SER A 28 -4.69 -6.05 -11.46
C SER A 28 -4.49 -5.73 -12.94
N LEU A 29 -5.25 -4.75 -13.46
CA LEU A 29 -5.10 -4.27 -14.83
C LEU A 29 -3.74 -3.59 -15.06
N ALA A 30 -3.31 -2.71 -14.17
CA ALA A 30 -2.03 -2.01 -14.30
C ALA A 30 -0.84 -2.98 -14.30
N VAL A 31 -0.87 -4.01 -13.45
CA VAL A 31 0.19 -5.04 -13.41
C VAL A 31 0.19 -5.85 -14.71
N HIS A 32 -0.98 -6.20 -15.22
CA HIS A 32 -1.11 -6.88 -16.51
C HIS A 32 -0.55 -6.03 -17.65
N GLU A 33 -0.95 -4.76 -17.75
CA GLU A 33 -0.49 -3.84 -18.81
C GLU A 33 1.02 -3.59 -18.75
N ILE A 34 1.59 -3.44 -17.55
CA ILE A 34 3.05 -3.29 -17.40
C ILE A 34 3.78 -4.54 -17.87
N ASN A 35 3.31 -5.72 -17.52
CA ASN A 35 4.00 -6.95 -17.90
C ASN A 35 3.87 -7.26 -19.41
N GLU A 36 2.72 -6.94 -20.03
CA GLU A 36 2.45 -7.26 -21.44
C GLU A 36 2.93 -6.17 -22.41
N TYR A 37 2.67 -4.90 -22.10
CA TYR A 37 2.83 -3.79 -23.05
C TYR A 37 3.94 -2.80 -22.66
N HIS A 38 4.29 -2.72 -21.38
CA HIS A 38 5.32 -1.81 -20.87
C HIS A 38 6.37 -2.53 -20.01
N PRO A 39 7.03 -3.57 -20.55
CA PRO A 39 7.86 -4.48 -19.76
C PRO A 39 8.97 -3.72 -19.04
N LEU A 40 9.18 -4.09 -17.78
CA LEU A 40 10.22 -3.49 -16.96
C LEU A 40 11.60 -3.80 -17.54
N ARG A 41 12.54 -2.88 -17.33
CA ARG A 41 13.93 -3.05 -17.75
C ARG A 41 14.51 -4.32 -17.14
N ASN A 42 15.40 -4.97 -17.88
CA ASN A 42 16.13 -6.17 -17.47
C ASN A 42 15.24 -7.42 -17.28
N ASN A 43 14.13 -7.50 -18.01
CA ASN A 43 13.24 -8.67 -18.00
C ASN A 43 12.65 -8.97 -16.60
N HIS A 44 12.46 -7.93 -15.80
CA HIS A 44 11.73 -8.04 -14.54
C HIS A 44 10.23 -8.11 -14.82
N THR A 45 9.53 -8.91 -14.02
CA THR A 45 8.07 -8.99 -14.04
C THR A 45 7.51 -8.42 -12.74
N LEU A 46 6.38 -7.74 -12.86
CA LEU A 46 5.67 -7.16 -11.74
C LEU A 46 4.66 -8.16 -11.20
N THR A 47 4.72 -8.47 -9.91
CA THR A 47 3.73 -9.30 -9.23
C THR A 47 3.34 -8.64 -7.91
N PHE A 48 2.16 -8.98 -7.38
CA PHE A 48 1.71 -8.48 -6.09
C PHE A 48 1.00 -9.54 -5.26
N THR A 49 1.15 -9.41 -3.94
CA THR A 49 0.40 -10.19 -2.95
C THR A 49 -0.66 -9.28 -2.32
N VAL A 50 -1.92 -9.71 -2.36
CA VAL A 50 -3.04 -9.01 -1.74
C VAL A 50 -3.03 -9.28 -0.23
N ALA A 51 -3.17 -8.23 0.56
CA ALA A 51 -3.36 -8.30 2.00
C ALA A 51 -4.58 -7.45 2.39
N GLU A 52 -5.60 -8.10 2.96
CA GLU A 52 -6.85 -7.44 3.33
C GLU A 52 -6.75 -6.82 4.71
N THR A 53 -7.13 -5.55 4.79
CA THR A 53 -7.13 -4.75 6.02
C THR A 53 -8.52 -4.64 6.64
N TYR A 54 -9.58 -4.91 5.85
CA TYR A 54 -10.98 -4.70 6.24
C TYR A 54 -11.32 -3.26 6.70
N GLY A 55 -10.44 -2.29 6.43
CA GLY A 55 -10.54 -0.92 6.95
C GLY A 55 -10.18 -0.78 8.43
N GLU A 56 -9.59 -1.80 9.05
CA GLU A 56 -9.20 -1.82 10.47
C GLU A 56 -7.69 -1.57 10.61
N GLU A 57 -7.32 -0.58 11.42
CA GLU A 57 -5.91 -0.18 11.62
C GLU A 57 -5.04 -1.33 12.14
N SER A 58 -5.53 -2.06 13.15
CA SER A 58 -4.77 -3.16 13.75
C SER A 58 -4.49 -4.29 12.75
N GLU A 59 -5.46 -4.56 11.86
CA GLU A 59 -5.28 -5.56 10.80
C GLU A 59 -4.30 -5.04 9.74
N SER A 60 -4.42 -3.78 9.36
CA SER A 60 -3.51 -3.15 8.38
C SER A 60 -2.05 -3.14 8.86
N ILE A 61 -1.80 -2.86 10.15
CA ILE A 61 -0.48 -3.00 10.77
C ILE A 61 -0.01 -4.46 10.72
N TYR A 62 -0.85 -5.41 11.13
CA TYR A 62 -0.52 -6.83 11.10
C TYR A 62 -0.13 -7.31 9.70
N GLN A 63 -0.95 -6.97 8.69
CA GLN A 63 -0.72 -7.31 7.30
C GLN A 63 0.55 -6.66 6.73
N THR A 64 0.86 -5.43 7.14
CA THR A 64 2.11 -4.76 6.75
C THR A 64 3.33 -5.57 7.22
N ALA A 65 3.30 -6.09 8.46
CA ALA A 65 4.36 -6.95 8.98
C ALA A 65 4.40 -8.33 8.27
N VAL A 66 3.24 -8.93 7.99
CA VAL A 66 3.17 -10.19 7.22
C VAL A 66 3.80 -10.03 5.84
N LEU A 67 3.44 -8.99 5.10
CA LEU A 67 4.01 -8.72 3.78
C LEU A 67 5.52 -8.51 3.83
N TRP A 68 6.05 -7.83 4.85
CA TRP A 68 7.50 -7.69 5.04
C TRP A 68 8.20 -9.05 5.13
N THR A 69 7.65 -9.99 5.91
CA THR A 69 8.21 -11.34 6.06
C THR A 69 8.19 -12.17 4.76
N GLN A 70 7.39 -11.76 3.77
CA GLN A 70 7.29 -12.41 2.46
C GLN A 70 8.31 -11.85 1.45
N GLY A 71 9.16 -10.90 1.84
CA GLY A 71 10.23 -10.38 0.98
C GLY A 71 9.72 -9.48 -0.15
N ILE A 72 8.67 -8.69 0.11
CA ILE A 72 8.21 -7.69 -0.87
C ILE A 72 9.25 -6.57 -1.06
N ALA A 73 9.22 -5.93 -2.23
CA ALA A 73 10.11 -4.80 -2.54
C ALA A 73 9.48 -3.41 -2.27
N VAL A 74 8.16 -3.32 -2.14
CA VAL A 74 7.40 -2.07 -2.02
C VAL A 74 5.97 -2.36 -1.55
N TYR A 75 5.40 -1.44 -0.77
CA TYR A 75 3.99 -1.42 -0.39
C TYR A 75 3.16 -0.50 -1.29
N ILE A 76 1.98 -0.96 -1.69
CA ILE A 76 0.92 -0.16 -2.30
C ILE A 76 -0.28 -0.16 -1.33
N GLY A 77 -0.78 1.02 -0.98
CA GLY A 77 -1.77 1.21 0.08
C GLY A 77 -1.14 1.44 1.46
N PRO A 78 -1.94 1.41 2.54
CA PRO A 78 -3.40 1.24 2.56
C PRO A 78 -4.16 2.55 2.28
N GLN A 79 -5.49 2.49 2.30
CA GLN A 79 -6.39 3.57 1.91
C GLN A 79 -6.84 4.42 3.11
N GLU A 80 -7.20 3.79 4.23
CA GLU A 80 -7.80 4.45 5.40
C GLU A 80 -6.81 4.78 6.52
N THR A 81 -5.86 3.89 6.81
CA THR A 81 -4.93 4.02 7.94
C THR A 81 -3.52 4.07 7.39
N CYS A 82 -2.98 5.24 7.08
CA CYS A 82 -1.68 5.31 6.38
C CYS A 82 -0.49 5.66 7.28
N VAL A 83 -0.72 6.31 8.43
CA VAL A 83 0.34 6.88 9.27
C VAL A 83 1.20 5.80 9.93
N HIS A 84 0.57 4.76 10.48
CA HIS A 84 1.27 3.74 11.27
C HIS A 84 2.06 2.79 10.36
N GLU A 85 1.46 2.41 9.25
CA GLU A 85 1.96 1.52 8.21
C GLU A 85 3.12 2.20 7.47
N ALA A 86 3.01 3.49 7.18
CA ALA A 86 4.10 4.29 6.64
C ALA A 86 5.33 4.29 7.57
N ARG A 87 5.13 4.47 8.88
CA ARG A 87 6.22 4.43 9.87
C ARG A 87 6.86 3.05 9.93
N MET A 88 6.06 1.98 9.84
CA MET A 88 6.61 0.63 9.78
C MET A 88 7.39 0.38 8.50
N ALA A 89 6.85 0.77 7.33
CA ALA A 89 7.52 0.62 6.05
C ALA A 89 8.86 1.37 6.00
N ALA A 90 8.88 2.61 6.52
CA ALA A 90 10.11 3.37 6.67
C ALA A 90 11.13 2.68 7.60
N SER A 91 10.66 1.99 8.65
CA SER A 91 11.53 1.23 9.56
C SER A 91 12.10 -0.04 8.90
N PHE A 92 11.39 -0.60 7.91
CA PHE A 92 11.83 -1.77 7.14
C PHE A 92 12.67 -1.41 5.90
N ASP A 93 13.01 -0.13 5.70
CA ASP A 93 13.66 0.38 4.48
C ASP A 93 12.87 0.04 3.19
N LEU A 94 11.54 -0.02 3.29
CA LEU A 94 10.65 -0.33 2.17
C LEU A 94 9.84 0.91 1.77
N PRO A 95 9.80 1.28 0.48
CA PRO A 95 8.94 2.35 0.02
C PRO A 95 7.46 1.97 0.17
N MET A 96 6.63 2.97 0.44
CA MET A 96 5.17 2.83 0.48
C MET A 96 4.50 3.94 -0.33
N ILE A 97 3.53 3.55 -1.17
CA ILE A 97 2.70 4.47 -1.96
C ILE A 97 1.25 4.28 -1.51
N SER A 98 0.74 5.21 -0.71
CA SER A 98 -0.65 5.19 -0.26
C SER A 98 -1.55 6.00 -1.20
N TYR A 99 -2.83 5.63 -1.27
CA TYR A 99 -3.86 6.33 -2.05
C TYR A 99 -4.98 6.74 -1.08
N PRO A 100 -4.80 7.82 -0.29
CA PRO A 100 -5.74 8.16 0.78
C PRO A 100 -7.13 8.50 0.22
N PHE A 101 -8.18 8.07 0.93
CA PHE A 101 -9.56 8.50 0.66
C PHE A 101 -9.94 9.67 1.58
N GLY A 102 -9.89 10.91 1.05
CA GLY A 102 -10.79 11.99 1.45
C GLY A 102 -10.77 12.57 2.88
N HIS A 103 -9.82 12.27 3.76
CA HIS A 103 -9.62 13.02 5.02
C HIS A 103 -8.14 13.34 5.28
N SER A 104 -7.58 14.19 4.43
CA SER A 104 -6.29 14.85 4.63
C SER A 104 -6.44 16.05 5.56
N HIS A 105 -6.22 15.86 6.86
CA HIS A 105 -5.92 17.00 7.75
C HIS A 105 -4.72 16.80 8.67
N GLU A 106 -4.05 15.64 8.66
CA GLU A 106 -2.89 15.41 9.55
C GLU A 106 -1.57 15.07 8.83
N LEU A 107 -1.58 14.88 7.51
CA LEU A 107 -0.36 14.59 6.73
C LEU A 107 0.03 15.65 5.70
N LEU A 108 -0.56 16.85 5.73
CA LEU A 108 -0.25 17.88 4.75
C LEU A 108 1.01 18.67 5.10
N GLY A 109 2.14 18.08 4.71
CA GLY A 109 3.19 18.80 3.98
C GLY A 109 3.13 18.59 2.46
N THR A 110 2.38 17.61 1.94
CA THR A 110 2.35 17.31 0.50
C THR A 110 0.97 16.82 0.03
N SER A 111 0.39 17.53 -0.95
CA SER A 111 -0.61 17.14 -1.99
C SER A 111 -1.80 16.21 -1.61
N PRO A 112 -3.04 16.53 -2.01
CA PRO A 112 -4.23 15.70 -1.75
C PRO A 112 -4.28 14.35 -2.49
N ASP A 113 -3.37 14.10 -3.42
CA ASP A 113 -3.37 12.90 -4.26
C ASP A 113 -2.10 12.08 -4.03
N ALA A 114 -2.25 10.94 -3.36
CA ALA A 114 -1.22 9.94 -3.03
C ALA A 114 -0.05 10.41 -2.14
N THR A 115 0.24 9.67 -1.07
CA THR A 115 1.41 9.93 -0.20
C THR A 115 2.47 8.87 -0.47
N VAL A 116 3.66 9.33 -0.86
CA VAL A 116 4.84 8.46 -1.00
C VAL A 116 5.68 8.60 0.25
N VAL A 117 5.85 7.50 0.97
CA VAL A 117 6.75 7.40 2.11
C VAL A 117 8.02 6.74 1.61
N LEU A 118 9.07 7.54 1.52
CA LEU A 118 10.40 7.07 1.18
C LEU A 118 11.14 6.69 2.46
N PRO A 119 11.91 5.59 2.45
CA PRO A 119 12.69 5.22 3.61
C PRO A 119 13.75 6.31 3.89
N PHE A 120 13.96 6.60 5.17
CA PHE A 120 15.01 7.51 5.60
C PHE A 120 16.37 6.83 5.41
N ARG A 121 17.06 7.15 4.31
CA ARG A 121 18.50 6.89 4.23
C ARG A 121 19.23 7.88 5.11
N GLY A 122 19.68 7.42 6.27
CA GLY A 122 20.58 8.15 7.16
C GLY A 122 21.99 8.33 6.57
N THR A 123 22.11 8.99 5.43
CA THR A 123 23.38 9.49 4.89
C THR A 123 23.34 11.00 4.87
N ASP A 124 23.27 11.61 6.05
CA ASP A 124 23.72 12.99 6.28
C ASP A 124 24.20 13.10 7.75
N VAL A 125 25.34 12.48 7.99
CA VAL A 125 26.25 12.83 9.10
C VAL A 125 27.65 12.81 8.49
N SER A 126 28.15 14.00 8.17
CA SER A 126 29.55 14.31 7.90
C SER A 126 29.95 15.47 8.79
#